data_AF-A0A914MVT6-F1
#
_entry.id   AF-A0A914MVT6-F1
#
_cell.length_a   1.000
_cell.length_b   1.000
_cell.length_c   1.000
_cell.angle_alpha   90.00
_cell.angle_beta   90.00
_cell.angle_gamma   90.00
#
_symmetry.space_group_name_H-M   'P 1'
#
loop_
_entity.id
_entity.type
_entity.pdbx_description
1 polymer ?
#
loop_
_entity_poly.entity_id
_entity_poly.type
_entity_poly.pdbx_seq_one_letter_code
_entity_poly.pdbx_strand_id
1 'polypeptide(L)'
;MSLIWKYFSLSGRVAFCKSCKFSKNHPPRSPTTFLISHLRASHPKLYDDFSAKKKAKEPQQQTLKEHLWNRHQQHLRSLMIWMQQTDELIENEIENEQGQSTTQNTNEFFHFLSVVKKPF
;
A
#
# COMPACT_ATOMS: atom_id res chain seq x y z
N MET A 1 6.19 0.64 21.35
CA MET A 1 5.14 0.55 22.40
C MET A 1 4.13 1.68 22.24
N SER A 2 2.83 1.43 22.46
CA SER A 2 1.75 2.43 22.30
C SER A 2 1.82 3.55 23.35
N LEU A 3 1.55 4.80 22.96
CA LEU A 3 1.62 5.98 23.83
C LEU A 3 0.59 5.98 24.96
N ILE A 4 -0.55 5.31 24.77
CA ILE A 4 -1.67 5.32 25.74
C ILE A 4 -1.28 4.74 27.10
N TRP A 5 -0.32 3.79 27.13
CA TRP A 5 0.18 3.16 28.36
C TRP A 5 0.97 4.11 29.27
N LYS A 6 1.24 5.35 28.85
CA LYS A 6 1.72 6.39 29.77
C LYS A 6 0.66 6.77 30.81
N TYR A 7 -0.62 6.76 30.43
CA TYR A 7 -1.76 7.18 31.27
C TYR A 7 -2.47 6.00 31.97
N PHE A 8 -2.20 4.77 31.53
CA PHE A 8 -2.77 3.56 32.11
C PHE A 8 -1.67 2.62 32.61
N SER A 9 -2.00 1.77 33.56
CA SER A 9 -1.19 0.60 33.93
C SER A 9 -1.96 -0.67 33.57
N LEU A 10 -1.24 -1.74 33.25
CA LEU A 10 -1.84 -3.06 33.00
C LEU A 10 -1.40 -3.99 34.13
N SER A 11 -2.36 -4.60 34.83
CA SER A 11 -2.10 -5.66 35.80
C SER A 11 -2.91 -6.90 35.41
N GLY A 12 -2.20 -7.96 34.99
CA GLY A 12 -2.81 -9.15 34.39
C GLY A 12 -3.59 -8.80 33.13
N ARG A 13 -4.91 -9.01 33.18
CA ARG A 13 -5.85 -8.68 32.08
C ARG A 13 -6.64 -7.40 32.34
N VAL A 14 -6.30 -6.60 33.34
CA VAL A 14 -7.07 -5.41 33.69
C VAL A 14 -6.22 -4.17 33.50
N ALA A 15 -6.76 -3.21 32.73
CA ALA A 15 -6.17 -1.89 32.55
C ALA A 15 -6.75 -0.94 33.60
N PHE A 16 -5.86 -0.21 34.28
CA PHE A 16 -6.18 0.76 35.32
C PHE A 16 -5.78 2.16 34.86
N CYS A 17 -6.67 3.12 35.05
CA CYS A 17 -6.35 4.53 34.84
C CYS A 17 -5.44 5.01 35.99
N LYS A 18 -4.39 5.77 35.67
CA LYS A 18 -3.48 6.33 36.70
C LYS A 18 -4.07 7.58 37.39
N SER A 19 -5.06 8.23 36.77
CA SER A 19 -5.62 9.50 37.24
C SER A 19 -6.98 9.38 37.91
N CYS A 20 -7.65 8.22 37.79
CA CYS A 20 -8.88 7.92 38.48
C CYS A 20 -8.98 6.44 38.84
N LYS A 21 -10.03 6.05 39.55
CA LYS A 21 -10.26 4.65 39.97
C LYS A 21 -10.86 3.77 38.86
N PHE A 22 -10.83 4.20 37.60
CA PHE A 22 -11.36 3.43 36.49
C PHE A 22 -10.49 2.21 36.21
N SER A 23 -11.12 1.05 36.14
CA SER A 23 -10.50 -0.21 35.74
C SER A 23 -11.39 -0.94 34.75
N LYS A 24 -10.80 -1.54 33.72
CA LYS A 24 -11.54 -2.34 32.74
C LYS A 24 -10.73 -3.52 32.25
N ASN A 25 -11.40 -4.65 32.03
CA ASN A 25 -10.80 -5.83 31.43
C ASN A 25 -10.28 -5.49 30.03
N HIS A 26 -9.01 -5.78 29.79
CA HIS A 26 -8.26 -5.58 28.55
C HIS A 26 -7.55 -6.89 28.19
N PRO A 27 -8.23 -7.81 27.50
CA PRO A 27 -7.62 -9.05 27.02
C PRO A 27 -6.39 -8.79 26.14
N PRO A 28 -5.47 -9.77 26.01
CA PRO A 28 -4.41 -9.72 25.01
C PRO A 28 -5.01 -9.46 23.62
N ARG A 29 -4.39 -8.58 22.83
CA ARG A 29 -4.85 -8.14 21.49
C ARG A 29 -6.14 -7.31 21.44
N SER A 30 -6.71 -6.91 22.58
CA SER A 30 -7.83 -5.97 22.60
C SER A 30 -7.40 -4.57 22.11
N PRO A 31 -8.24 -3.86 21.34
CA PRO A 31 -7.93 -2.49 20.91
C PRO A 31 -7.95 -1.53 22.09
N THR A 32 -7.07 -0.53 22.04
CA THR A 32 -6.96 0.52 23.07
C THR A 32 -7.94 1.69 22.87
N THR A 33 -8.89 1.56 21.92
CA THR A 33 -9.87 2.61 21.58
C THR A 33 -10.72 3.03 22.78
N PHE A 34 -11.10 2.07 23.63
CA PHE A 34 -11.88 2.38 24.83
C PHE A 34 -11.08 3.15 25.88
N LEU A 35 -9.76 2.90 25.99
CA LEU A 35 -8.88 3.64 26.90
C LEU A 35 -8.76 5.10 26.45
N ILE A 36 -8.64 5.31 25.14
CA ILE A 36 -8.63 6.65 24.54
C ILE A 36 -9.97 7.36 24.79
N SER A 37 -11.10 6.66 24.63
CA SER A 37 -12.43 7.21 24.90
C SER A 37 -12.59 7.62 26.37
N HIS A 38 -12.16 6.77 27.30
CA HIS A 38 -12.13 7.11 28.72
C HIS A 38 -11.29 8.35 29.00
N LEU A 39 -10.08 8.43 28.45
CA LEU A 39 -9.21 9.60 28.62
C LEU A 39 -9.88 10.88 28.12
N ARG A 40 -10.54 10.83 26.95
CA ARG A 40 -11.26 11.98 26.37
C ARG A 40 -12.44 12.43 27.22
N ALA A 41 -13.23 11.50 27.74
CA ALA A 41 -14.44 11.82 28.49
C ALA A 41 -14.16 12.22 29.94
N SER A 42 -13.25 11.51 30.62
CA SER A 42 -12.98 11.69 32.05
C SER A 42 -11.81 12.62 32.34
N HIS A 43 -10.87 12.76 31.40
CA HIS A 43 -9.62 13.50 31.59
C HIS A 43 -9.23 14.34 30.37
N PRO A 44 -10.05 15.33 29.96
CA PRO A 44 -9.84 16.09 28.72
C PRO A 44 -8.44 16.73 28.65
N LYS A 45 -7.94 17.28 29.76
CA LYS A 45 -6.57 17.84 29.83
C LYS A 45 -5.46 16.83 29.50
N LEU A 46 -5.61 15.57 29.94
CA LEU A 46 -4.65 14.51 29.64
C LEU A 46 -4.81 14.00 28.20
N TYR A 47 -6.04 14.03 27.68
CA TYR A 47 -6.32 13.72 26.29
C TYR A 47 -5.67 14.73 25.35
N ASP A 48 -5.69 16.02 25.69
CA ASP A 48 -5.03 17.07 24.89
C ASP A 48 -3.52 16.82 24.80
N ASP A 49 -2.86 16.55 25.92
CA ASP A 49 -1.43 16.16 25.97
C ASP A 49 -1.15 14.88 25.18
N PHE A 50 -2.00 13.85 25.32
CA PHE A 50 -1.90 12.63 24.53
C PHE A 50 -2.03 12.91 23.03
N SER A 51 -2.98 13.77 22.62
CA SER A 51 -3.22 14.11 21.23
C SER A 51 -2.07 14.90 20.61
N ALA A 52 -1.48 15.83 21.37
CA ALA A 52 -0.30 16.58 20.96
C ALA A 52 0.91 15.66 20.75
N LYS A 53 1.15 14.73 21.69
CA LYS A 53 2.23 13.74 21.59
C LYS A 53 2.02 12.75 20.45
N LYS A 54 0.77 12.41 20.12
CA LYS A 54 0.45 11.56 18.97
C LYS A 54 0.80 12.27 17.65
N LYS A 55 0.36 13.52 17.47
CA LYS A 55 0.65 14.33 16.28
C LYS A 55 2.16 14.52 16.07
N ALA A 56 2.92 14.74 17.14
CA ALA A 56 4.37 14.90 17.06
C ALA A 56 5.12 13.64 16.55
N LYS A 57 4.51 12.45 16.65
CA LYS A 57 5.09 11.20 16.13
C LYS A 57 4.57 10.78 14.76
N GLU A 58 3.54 11.45 14.26
CA GLU A 58 2.91 11.16 12.97
C GLU A 58 3.72 11.58 11.71
N PRO A 59 4.78 12.43 11.76
CA PRO A 59 5.54 12.77 10.55
C PRO A 59 6.13 11.55 9.83
N GLN A 60 6.39 10.44 10.52
CA GLN A 60 7.03 9.26 9.92
C GLN A 60 6.05 8.32 9.20
N GLN A 61 4.74 8.40 9.45
CA GLN A 61 3.76 7.54 8.77
C GLN A 61 3.19 8.18 7.51
N GLN A 62 3.08 9.51 7.49
CA GLN A 62 2.71 10.24 6.28
C GLN A 62 3.80 10.13 5.22
N THR A 63 5.08 10.26 5.59
CA THR A 63 6.20 10.09 4.66
C THR A 63 6.25 8.70 4.04
N LEU A 64 5.90 7.64 4.79
CA LEU A 64 5.90 6.28 4.25
C LEU A 64 4.80 6.07 3.20
N LYS A 65 3.57 6.53 3.48
CA LYS A 65 2.47 6.44 2.51
C LYS A 65 2.75 7.25 1.25
N GLU A 66 3.29 8.46 1.43
CA GLU A 66 3.67 9.35 0.34
C GLU A 66 4.84 8.77 -0.48
N HIS A 67 5.84 8.17 0.17
CA HIS A 67 6.93 7.48 -0.51
C HIS A 67 6.45 6.26 -1.30
N LEU A 68 5.53 5.45 -0.74
CA LEU A 68 4.94 4.31 -1.44
C LEU A 68 4.11 4.76 -2.65
N TRP A 69 3.32 5.83 -2.51
CA TRP A 69 2.60 6.45 -3.61
C TRP A 69 3.54 6.94 -4.70
N ASN A 70 4.61 7.65 -4.33
CA ASN A 70 5.61 8.17 -5.26
C ASN A 70 6.35 7.04 -6.00
N ARG A 71 6.71 5.95 -5.32
CA ARG A 71 7.33 4.77 -5.96
C ARG A 71 6.39 4.12 -6.97
N HIS A 72 5.11 3.99 -6.63
CA HIS A 72 4.11 3.44 -7.54
C HIS A 72 3.95 4.32 -8.78
N GLN A 73 3.86 5.65 -8.60
CA GLN A 73 3.77 6.61 -9.70
C GLN A 73 5.00 6.58 -10.62
N GLN A 74 6.21 6.46 -10.06
CA GLN A 74 7.43 6.31 -10.86
C GLN A 74 7.40 5.05 -11.72
N HIS A 75 6.98 3.91 -11.15
CA HIS A 75 6.86 2.66 -11.89
C HIS A 75 5.87 2.76 -13.06
N LEU A 76 4.71 3.39 -12.85
CA LEU A 76 3.73 3.63 -13.92
C LEU A 76 4.29 4.53 -15.02
N ARG A 77 5.00 5.61 -14.67
CA ARG A 77 5.67 6.48 -15.65
C ARG A 77 6.71 5.72 -16.47
N SER A 78 7.55 4.91 -15.83
CA SER A 78 8.55 4.10 -16.53
C SER A 78 7.92 3.10 -17.49
N LEU A 79 6.81 2.46 -17.12
CA LEU A 79 6.05 1.59 -18.01
C LEU A 79 5.50 2.34 -19.23
N MET A 80 4.92 3.53 -19.02
CA MET A 80 4.39 4.34 -20.12
C MET A 80 5.49 4.75 -21.13
N ILE A 81 6.67 5.11 -20.63
CA ILE A 81 7.83 5.43 -21.50
C ILE A 81 8.26 4.20 -22.31
N TRP A 82 8.32 3.03 -21.69
CA TRP A 82 8.66 1.78 -22.36
C TRP A 82 7.66 1.42 -23.47
N MET A 83 6.36 1.60 -23.22
CA MET A 83 5.31 1.32 -24.21
C MET A 83 5.42 2.26 -25.44
N GLN A 84 5.80 3.52 -25.24
CA GLN A 84 5.92 4.46 -26.35
C GLN A 84 7.11 4.14 -27.27
N GLN A 85 8.22 3.64 -26.71
CA GLN A 85 9.39 3.23 -27.50
C GLN A 85 9.14 1.95 -28.31
N THR A 86 8.26 1.06 -27.84
CA THR A 86 7.90 -0.14 -28.61
C THR A 86 7.07 0.20 -29.85
N ASP A 87 6.20 1.21 -29.77
CA ASP A 87 5.39 1.63 -30.92
C ASP A 87 6.27 2.22 -32.03
N GLU A 88 7.29 3.03 -31.68
CA GLU A 88 8.24 3.59 -32.65
C GLU A 88 9.10 2.52 -33.34
N LEU A 89 9.47 1.43 -32.65
CA LEU A 89 10.25 0.33 -33.26
C LEU A 89 9.42 -0.47 -34.26
N ILE A 90 8.13 -0.68 -33.97
CA ILE A 90 7.20 -1.39 -34.86
C ILE A 90 6.99 -0.60 -36.16
N GLU A 91 6.85 0.73 -36.08
CA GLU A 91 6.68 1.58 -37.26
C GLU A 91 7.93 1.60 -38.15
N ASN A 92 9.13 1.62 -37.56
CA ASN A 92 10.39 1.59 -38.31
C ASN A 92 10.67 0.24 -39.01
N GLU A 93 10.19 -0.88 -38.47
CA GLU A 93 10.30 -2.19 -39.16
C GLU A 93 9.40 -2.27 -40.40
N ILE A 94 8.19 -1.69 -40.33
CA ILE A 94 7.24 -1.69 -41.46
C ILE A 94 7.77 -0.85 -42.64
N GLU A 95 8.44 0.28 -42.38
CA GLU A 95 9.01 1.11 -43.45
C GLU A 95 10.27 0.48 -44.09
N ASN A 96 11.04 -0.27 -43.32
CA ASN A 96 12.25 -0.94 -43.83
C ASN A 96 11.93 -2.14 -44.76
N GLU A 97 10.80 -2.82 -44.55
CA GLU A 97 10.36 -3.92 -45.42
C GLU A 97 9.80 -3.45 -46.78
N GLN A 98 9.36 -2.20 -46.92
CA GLN A 98 8.90 -1.66 -48.21
C GLN A 98 10.04 -1.29 -49.18
N GLY A 99 11.30 -1.32 -48.72
CA GLY A 99 12.49 -1.09 -49.55
C GLY A 99 13.03 -2.34 -50.26
N GLN A 100 12.60 -3.54 -49.91
CA GLN A 100 13.06 -4.80 -50.52
C GLN A 100 11.95 -5.47 -51.33
N SER A 101 11.61 -4.81 -52.43
CA SER A 101 10.98 -5.49 -53.57
C SER A 101 11.99 -6.45 -54.21
N THR A 102 12.15 -7.66 -53.67
CA THR A 102 12.61 -8.79 -54.47
C THR A 102 11.67 -9.98 -54.28
N THR A 103 11.03 -10.29 -55.39
CA THR A 103 10.06 -11.33 -55.65
C THR A 103 10.41 -12.72 -55.12
N GLN A 104 9.35 -13.50 -54.85
CA GLN A 104 9.26 -14.97 -54.75
C GLN A 104 9.27 -15.53 -53.31
N ASN A 105 8.11 -15.95 -52.82
CA ASN A 105 7.76 -17.38 -52.75
C ASN A 105 6.42 -17.55 -52.02
N THR A 106 5.36 -17.88 -52.76
CA THR A 106 4.09 -18.35 -52.22
C THR A 106 4.20 -19.84 -51.93
N ASN A 107 4.03 -20.24 -50.66
CA ASN A 107 3.36 -21.45 -50.18
C ASN A 107 4.00 -21.92 -48.87
N GLU A 108 3.18 -22.56 -48.02
CA GLU A 108 3.58 -23.34 -46.83
C GLU A 108 3.77 -22.58 -45.50
N PHE A 109 2.79 -21.80 -45.01
CA PHE A 109 2.78 -21.50 -43.55
C PHE A 109 1.40 -21.38 -42.88
N PHE A 110 0.32 -21.88 -43.50
CA PHE A 110 -0.96 -22.08 -42.81
C PHE A 110 -1.19 -23.57 -42.54
N HIS A 111 -0.37 -24.16 -41.66
CA HIS A 111 -0.64 -25.52 -41.19
C HIS A 111 -0.19 -25.84 -39.76
N PHE A 112 -0.15 -24.86 -38.86
CA PHE A 112 -0.05 -25.12 -37.42
C PHE A 112 -0.67 -23.89 -36.74
N LEU A 113 -1.92 -23.92 -36.27
CA LEU A 113 -2.29 -24.44 -34.96
C LEU A 113 -3.82 -24.56 -34.89
N SER A 114 -4.34 -25.76 -35.12
CA SER A 114 -5.54 -26.22 -34.42
C SER A 114 -5.14 -27.46 -33.62
N VAL A 115 -5.78 -27.65 -32.46
CA VAL A 115 -5.51 -28.69 -31.44
C VAL A 115 -4.57 -28.25 -30.31
N VAL A 116 -5.15 -27.64 -29.27
CA VAL A 116 -5.10 -28.22 -27.90
C VAL A 116 -6.45 -27.99 -27.24
N LYS A 117 -7.23 -29.07 -27.16
CA LYS A 117 -8.40 -29.23 -26.30
C LYS A 117 -7.95 -29.35 -24.84
N LYS A 118 -8.71 -28.72 -23.92
CA LYS A 118 -8.76 -29.06 -22.48
C LYS A 118 -9.18 -30.54 -22.30
N PRO A 119 -8.71 -31.27 -21.27
CA PRO A 119 -9.31 -31.28 -19.91
C PRO A 119 -8.23 -31.35 -18.80
N PHE A 120 -8.45 -31.02 -17.52
CA PHE A 120 -9.42 -31.50 -16.53
C PHE A 120 -9.66 -30.42 -15.45
#